data_AF-A0A563W0V6-F1
#
_entry.id   AF-A0A563W0V6-F1
#
_cell.length_a   1.000
_cell.length_b   1.000
_cell.length_c   1.000
_cell.angle_alpha   90.00
_cell.angle_beta   90.00
_cell.angle_gamma   90.00
#
_symmetry.space_group_name_H-M   'P 1'
#
loop_
_entity.id
_entity.type
_entity.pdbx_description
1 polymer ?
#
loop_
_entity_poly.entity_id
_entity_poly.type
_entity_poly.pdbx_seq_one_letter_code
_entity_poly.pdbx_strand_id
1 'polypeptide(L)'
;MTSQQVLQEAALSALEKTNLKSPDEVVTALLAAEKEAKKQKFSYSFEQLIGTWRLCFITGTKKTRKRAGIVLGAGKYLPQFLKITITYKTIEDSEPNQGRVENCVDLKFFQLSLTGPIKFLTPQNILAFDFTKMQIKLLGLTIYNGYIRAGKAKEASFYSDSIKKQAFFTYFQIQEMAIAARGRGGGLALWTRVN
;
A
#
# COMPACT_ATOMS: atom_id res chain seq x y z
N MET A 1 -21.12 6.67 -13.20
CA MET A 1 -19.81 6.91 -12.55
C MET A 1 -18.95 5.67 -12.76
N THR A 2 -17.70 5.84 -13.18
CA THR A 2 -16.77 4.70 -13.39
C THR A 2 -16.23 4.18 -12.06
N SER A 3 -15.71 2.95 -12.01
CA SER A 3 -15.08 2.41 -10.80
C SER A 3 -13.91 3.28 -10.33
N GLN A 4 -13.14 3.85 -11.26
CA GLN A 4 -12.03 4.76 -10.95
C GLN A 4 -12.50 6.03 -10.24
N GLN A 5 -13.59 6.64 -10.72
CA GLN A 5 -14.19 7.83 -10.10
C GLN A 5 -14.69 7.54 -8.67
N VAL A 6 -15.38 6.41 -8.48
CA VAL A 6 -15.85 5.98 -7.14
C VAL A 6 -14.68 5.83 -6.17
N LEU A 7 -13.57 5.25 -6.61
CA LEU A 7 -12.39 5.06 -5.76
C LEU A 7 -11.67 6.36 -5.44
N GLN A 8 -11.62 7.30 -6.38
CA GLN A 8 -11.05 8.62 -6.14
C GLN A 8 -11.88 9.41 -5.13
N GLU A 9 -13.21 9.45 -5.31
CA GLU A 9 -14.13 10.07 -4.34
C GLU A 9 -14.00 9.42 -2.96
N ALA A 10 -14.03 8.09 -2.88
CA ALA A 10 -13.89 7.37 -1.60
C ALA A 10 -12.55 7.66 -0.90
N ALA A 11 -11.46 7.79 -1.67
CA ALA A 11 -10.14 8.12 -1.14
C ALA A 11 -10.10 9.54 -0.54
N LEU A 12 -10.65 10.53 -1.26
CA LEU A 12 -10.71 11.93 -0.82
C LEU A 12 -11.66 12.11 0.37
N SER A 13 -12.88 11.58 0.28
CA SER A 13 -13.87 11.58 1.36
C SER A 13 -13.35 10.92 2.63
N ALA A 14 -12.44 9.94 2.54
CA ALA A 14 -11.83 9.34 3.72
C ALA A 14 -10.86 10.26 4.47
N LEU A 15 -10.29 11.28 3.81
CA LEU A 15 -9.52 12.33 4.47
C LEU A 15 -10.42 13.36 5.14
N GLU A 16 -11.43 13.83 4.40
CA GLU A 16 -12.29 14.94 4.79
C GLU A 16 -13.47 14.51 5.69
N LYS A 17 -13.76 13.20 5.72
CA LYS A 17 -14.83 12.57 6.49
C LYS A 17 -16.24 13.02 6.08
N THR A 18 -16.39 13.48 4.84
CA THR A 18 -17.64 13.95 4.26
C THR A 18 -18.10 12.97 3.18
N ASN A 19 -19.39 12.61 3.19
CA ASN A 19 -20.01 11.80 2.14
C ASN A 19 -19.29 10.47 1.84
N LEU A 20 -18.86 9.74 2.88
CA LEU A 20 -18.20 8.44 2.71
C LEU A 20 -19.10 7.47 1.93
N LYS A 21 -18.57 6.94 0.83
CA LYS A 21 -19.19 5.82 0.12
C LYS A 21 -19.24 4.60 1.02
N SER A 22 -20.31 3.82 0.90
CA SER A 22 -20.48 2.61 1.71
C SER A 22 -19.33 1.62 1.47
N PRO A 23 -18.91 0.83 2.47
CA PRO A 23 -17.84 -0.15 2.27
C PRO A 23 -18.10 -1.13 1.11
N ASP A 24 -19.35 -1.58 0.92
CA ASP A 24 -19.72 -2.47 -0.18
C ASP A 24 -19.57 -1.81 -1.57
N GLU A 25 -19.92 -0.52 -1.68
CA GLU A 25 -19.70 0.25 -2.91
C GLU A 25 -18.21 0.35 -3.24
N VAL A 26 -17.37 0.63 -2.23
CA VAL A 26 -15.91 0.70 -2.41
C VAL A 26 -15.33 -0.66 -2.82
N VAL A 27 -15.76 -1.75 -2.18
CA VAL A 27 -15.31 -3.10 -2.55
C VAL A 27 -15.73 -3.45 -3.97
N THR A 28 -16.96 -3.15 -4.35
CA THR A 28 -17.47 -3.37 -5.71
C THR A 28 -16.63 -2.59 -6.72
N ALA A 29 -16.34 -1.33 -6.44
CA ALA A 29 -15.49 -0.49 -7.28
C ALA A 29 -14.04 -1.02 -7.37
N LEU A 30 -13.43 -1.46 -6.26
CA LEU A 30 -12.08 -2.05 -6.24
C LEU A 30 -12.01 -3.31 -7.12
N LEU A 31 -13.01 -4.19 -7.02
CA LEU A 31 -13.07 -5.42 -7.82
C LEU A 31 -13.29 -5.13 -9.31
N ALA A 32 -14.16 -4.17 -9.63
CA ALA A 32 -14.40 -3.73 -11.00
C ALA A 32 -13.16 -3.09 -11.62
N ALA A 33 -12.47 -2.20 -10.89
CA ALA A 33 -11.23 -1.58 -11.33
C ALA A 33 -10.12 -2.60 -11.57
N GLU A 34 -9.95 -3.59 -10.69
CA GLU A 34 -8.96 -4.66 -10.90
C GLU A 34 -9.28 -5.51 -12.14
N LYS A 35 -10.56 -5.85 -12.36
CA LYS A 35 -10.99 -6.60 -13.53
C LYS A 35 -10.71 -5.82 -14.82
N GLU A 36 -11.01 -4.52 -14.81
CA GLU A 36 -10.77 -3.65 -15.97
C GLU A 36 -9.28 -3.48 -16.26
N ALA A 37 -8.45 -3.27 -15.23
CA ALA A 37 -7.00 -3.16 -15.40
C ALA A 37 -6.38 -4.42 -16.02
N LYS A 38 -6.88 -5.60 -15.67
CA LYS A 38 -6.46 -6.87 -16.29
C LYS A 38 -6.89 -6.98 -17.75
N LYS A 39 -8.09 -6.50 -18.08
CA LYS A 39 -8.63 -6.52 -19.44
C LYS A 39 -7.87 -5.55 -20.35
N GLN A 40 -7.66 -4.32 -19.87
CA GLN A 40 -6.99 -3.25 -20.61
C GLN A 40 -5.46 -3.35 -20.59
N LYS A 41 -4.90 -4.19 -19.71
CA LYS A 41 -3.45 -4.37 -19.54
C LYS A 41 -2.74 -3.04 -19.30
N PHE A 42 -3.31 -2.18 -18.46
CA PHE A 42 -2.67 -0.92 -18.10
C PHE A 42 -1.26 -1.17 -17.58
N SER A 43 -0.31 -0.35 -18.02
CA SER A 43 1.06 -0.31 -17.49
C SER A 43 1.29 1.05 -16.87
N TYR A 44 1.86 1.05 -15.68
CA TYR A 44 2.25 2.26 -14.97
C TYR A 44 3.77 2.36 -14.90
N SER A 45 4.28 3.52 -14.51
CA SER A 45 5.69 3.73 -14.19
C SER A 45 5.88 3.89 -12.67
N PHE A 46 7.09 3.64 -12.18
CA PHE A 46 7.39 3.76 -10.76
C PHE A 46 7.23 5.21 -10.26
N GLU A 47 7.57 6.18 -11.10
CA GLU A 47 7.51 7.62 -10.80
C GLU A 47 6.11 8.05 -10.37
N GLN A 48 5.06 7.43 -10.92
CA GLN A 48 3.67 7.72 -10.56
C GLN A 48 3.32 7.32 -9.11
N LEU A 49 4.10 6.43 -8.48
CA LEU A 49 3.92 6.04 -7.09
C LEU A 49 4.69 6.93 -6.11
N ILE A 50 5.63 7.75 -6.57
CA ILE A 50 6.49 8.54 -5.70
C ILE A 50 5.67 9.55 -4.89
N GLY A 51 5.94 9.59 -3.58
CA GLY A 51 5.23 10.42 -2.61
C GLY A 51 4.65 9.61 -1.46
N THR A 52 3.85 10.28 -0.64
CA THR A 52 3.23 9.68 0.56
C THR A 52 1.75 9.44 0.34
N TRP A 53 1.31 8.25 0.73
CA TRP A 53 -0.05 7.77 0.54
C TRP A 53 -0.61 7.31 1.88
N ARG A 54 -1.74 7.89 2.31
CA ARG A 54 -2.44 7.47 3.52
C ARG A 54 -3.39 6.32 3.20
N LEU A 55 -3.28 5.21 3.94
CA LEU A 55 -4.19 4.09 3.84
C LEU A 55 -5.56 4.51 4.37
N CYS A 56 -6.59 4.38 3.55
CA CYS A 56 -7.94 4.77 3.93
C CYS A 56 -8.89 3.57 4.05
N PHE A 57 -8.74 2.55 3.19
CA PHE A 57 -9.66 1.42 3.14
C PHE A 57 -8.94 0.09 2.92
N ILE A 58 -9.39 -0.97 3.59
CA ILE A 58 -8.84 -2.33 3.44
C ILE A 58 -9.93 -3.41 3.42
N THR A 59 -9.63 -4.53 2.77
CA THR A 59 -10.43 -5.76 2.85
C THR A 59 -9.63 -6.92 3.47
N GLY A 60 -10.34 -7.96 3.94
CA GLY A 60 -9.72 -9.16 4.49
C GLY A 60 -8.94 -10.00 3.46
N THR A 61 -7.94 -10.74 3.93
CA THR A 61 -7.16 -11.67 3.08
C THR A 61 -8.00 -12.86 2.61
N LYS A 62 -7.54 -13.60 1.60
CA LYS A 62 -8.20 -14.85 1.15
C LYS A 62 -8.29 -15.89 2.28
N LYS A 63 -7.28 -15.96 3.16
CA LYS A 63 -7.25 -16.91 4.30
C LYS A 63 -8.25 -16.51 5.39
N THR A 64 -8.34 -15.22 5.71
CA THR A 64 -9.32 -14.70 6.68
C THR A 64 -10.76 -14.90 6.17
N ARG A 65 -10.98 -14.80 4.85
CA ARG A 65 -12.28 -15.08 4.20
C ARG A 65 -12.74 -16.53 4.34
N LYS A 66 -11.83 -17.51 4.30
CA LYS A 66 -12.19 -18.94 4.41
C LYS A 66 -12.51 -19.42 5.83
N ARG A 67 -11.96 -18.78 6.86
CA ARG A 67 -12.13 -19.21 8.26
C ARG A 67 -13.42 -18.71 8.92
N ALA A 68 -14.08 -17.70 8.36
CA ALA A 68 -15.13 -16.99 9.08
C ALA A 68 -16.57 -17.39 8.74
N GLY A 69 -16.85 -18.22 7.73
CA GLY A 69 -18.23 -18.57 7.31
C GLY A 69 -19.10 -17.37 6.87
N ILE A 70 -18.61 -16.15 7.06
CA ILE A 70 -19.23 -14.87 6.80
C ILE A 70 -18.79 -14.43 5.41
N VAL A 71 -19.76 -14.41 4.51
CA VAL A 71 -19.74 -13.64 3.28
C VAL A 71 -19.37 -12.20 3.65
N LEU A 72 -18.13 -11.78 3.34
CA LEU A 72 -17.58 -10.44 3.53
C LEU A 72 -17.89 -9.73 4.87
N GLY A 73 -16.85 -9.46 5.66
CA GLY A 73 -16.76 -8.08 6.16
C GLY A 73 -16.49 -7.20 4.93
N ALA A 74 -17.38 -6.26 4.63
CA ALA A 74 -17.51 -5.36 3.47
C ALA A 74 -16.27 -4.50 3.11
N GLY A 75 -15.09 -4.86 3.58
CA GLY A 75 -13.99 -3.91 3.75
C GLY A 75 -14.29 -2.93 4.87
N LYS A 76 -13.29 -2.13 5.25
CA LYS A 76 -13.45 -1.13 6.30
C LYS A 76 -12.54 0.04 6.05
N TYR A 77 -13.06 1.22 6.37
CA TYR A 77 -12.23 2.41 6.52
C TYR A 77 -11.38 2.31 7.79
N LEU A 78 -10.20 2.93 7.76
CA LEU A 78 -9.40 3.06 8.97
C LEU A 78 -9.96 4.14 9.91
N PRO A 79 -9.89 3.94 11.24
CA PRO A 79 -10.22 4.98 12.20
C PRO A 79 -9.34 6.23 12.03
N GLN A 80 -9.91 7.42 12.23
CA GLN A 80 -9.20 8.69 12.00
C GLN A 80 -7.95 8.88 12.88
N PHE A 81 -7.98 8.34 14.11
CA PHE A 81 -6.87 8.42 15.05
C PHE A 81 -5.68 7.54 14.67
N LEU A 82 -5.87 6.62 13.71
CA LEU A 82 -4.86 5.73 13.20
C LEU A 82 -4.42 6.24 11.82
N LYS A 83 -3.24 6.87 11.77
CA LYS A 83 -2.64 7.30 10.51
C LYS A 83 -1.64 6.24 10.07
N ILE A 84 -1.97 5.53 9.00
CA ILE A 84 -1.04 4.61 8.34
C ILE A 84 -0.68 5.23 7.00
N THR A 85 0.61 5.48 6.78
CA THR A 85 1.12 5.98 5.49
C THR A 85 2.10 5.01 4.88
N ILE A 86 2.12 4.98 3.55
CA ILE A 86 3.15 4.34 2.77
C ILE A 86 3.80 5.39 1.88
N THR A 87 5.12 5.52 1.96
CA THR A 87 5.89 6.51 1.22
C THR A 87 6.86 5.80 0.29
N TYR A 88 6.85 6.19 -0.98
CA TYR A 88 7.77 5.69 -1.98
C TYR A 88 8.73 6.79 -2.40
N LYS A 89 10.02 6.46 -2.46
CA LYS A 89 11.10 7.38 -2.83
C LYS A 89 12.08 6.67 -3.75
N THR A 90 12.62 7.41 -4.72
CA THR A 90 13.82 7.00 -5.44
C THR A 90 15.04 7.09 -4.52
N ILE A 91 16.10 6.40 -4.87
CA ILE A 91 17.43 6.61 -4.30
C ILE A 91 18.28 7.18 -5.42
N GLU A 92 19.10 8.19 -5.11
CA GLU A 92 20.13 8.65 -6.03
C GLU A 92 21.02 7.46 -6.43
N ASP A 93 21.40 7.40 -7.70
CA ASP A 93 22.24 6.34 -8.28
C ASP A 93 21.68 4.90 -8.25
N SER A 94 20.38 4.70 -7.96
CA SER A 94 19.74 3.39 -8.13
C SER A 94 19.27 3.15 -9.56
N GLU A 95 19.23 1.88 -9.96
CA GLU A 95 18.62 1.46 -11.23
C GLU A 95 17.18 2.00 -11.38
N PRO A 96 16.71 2.25 -12.62
CA PRO A 96 15.32 2.62 -12.88
C PRO A 96 14.34 1.64 -12.22
N ASN A 97 13.24 2.15 -11.68
CA ASN A 97 12.22 1.38 -10.95
C ASN A 97 12.66 0.76 -9.61
N GLN A 98 13.85 1.11 -9.09
CA GLN A 98 14.26 0.78 -7.72
C GLN A 98 14.11 1.98 -6.79
N GLY A 99 14.05 1.71 -5.49
CA GLY A 99 13.88 2.77 -4.52
C GLY A 99 13.75 2.27 -3.09
N ARG A 100 13.10 3.08 -2.25
CA ARG A 100 12.71 2.70 -0.89
C ARG A 100 11.23 2.87 -0.64
N VAL A 101 10.72 2.02 0.24
CA VAL A 101 9.42 2.19 0.88
C VAL A 101 9.62 2.50 2.36
N GLU A 102 8.76 3.36 2.87
CA GLU A 102 8.50 3.50 4.29
C GLU A 102 7.02 3.21 4.54
N ASN A 103 6.71 2.28 5.44
CA ASN A 103 5.37 2.09 5.99
C ASN A 103 5.39 2.60 7.43
N CYS A 104 4.64 3.66 7.68
CA CYS A 104 4.58 4.33 8.97
C CYS A 104 3.19 4.17 9.58
N VAL A 105 3.15 3.70 10.82
CA VAL A 105 1.98 3.72 11.69
C VAL A 105 2.20 4.83 12.71
N ASP A 106 1.34 5.83 12.69
CA ASP A 106 1.36 6.99 13.57
C ASP A 106 0.08 6.98 14.43
N LEU A 107 0.29 6.88 15.75
CA LEU A 107 -0.70 6.77 16.80
C LEU A 107 -0.35 7.72 17.94
N LYS A 108 -0.75 8.99 17.81
CA LYS A 108 -0.54 10.05 18.80
C LYS A 108 0.94 10.19 19.20
N PHE A 109 1.31 9.61 20.34
CA PHE A 109 2.65 9.69 20.91
C PHE A 109 3.55 8.55 20.43
N PHE A 110 3.03 7.58 19.72
CA PHE A 110 3.76 6.42 19.23
C PHE A 110 3.84 6.44 17.71
N GLN A 111 5.04 6.32 17.18
CA GLN A 111 5.28 6.14 15.74
C GLN A 111 6.13 4.88 15.53
N LEU A 112 5.70 4.04 14.60
CA LEU A 112 6.46 2.89 14.12
C LEU A 112 6.62 3.01 12.61
N SER A 113 7.86 3.13 12.14
CA SER A 113 8.18 3.10 10.71
C SER A 113 8.97 1.85 10.36
N LEU A 114 8.54 1.14 9.33
CA LEU A 114 9.28 0.06 8.69
C LEU A 114 9.76 0.54 7.33
N THR A 115 11.06 0.39 7.05
CA THR A 115 11.63 0.79 5.77
C THR A 115 12.40 -0.34 5.10
N GLY A 116 12.56 -0.25 3.79
CA GLY A 116 13.41 -1.18 3.06
C GLY A 116 13.38 -0.94 1.56
N PRO A 117 14.10 -1.80 0.81
CA PRO A 117 14.23 -1.67 -0.64
C PRO A 117 12.93 -2.04 -1.36
N ILE A 118 12.74 -1.46 -2.54
CA ILE A 118 11.67 -1.82 -3.47
C ILE A 118 12.18 -2.00 -4.88
N LYS A 119 11.46 -2.81 -5.67
CA LYS A 119 11.60 -2.86 -7.12
C LYS A 119 10.22 -2.94 -7.76
N PHE A 120 9.98 -2.07 -8.73
CA PHE A 120 8.74 -2.01 -9.49
C PHE A 120 8.91 -2.73 -10.83
N LEU A 121 7.98 -3.61 -11.16
CA LEU A 121 8.05 -4.50 -12.30
C LEU A 121 6.98 -4.15 -13.30
N THR A 122 7.43 -3.65 -14.44
CA THR A 122 6.61 -3.35 -15.61
C THR A 122 6.69 -4.51 -16.62
N PRO A 123 5.61 -4.78 -17.36
CA PRO A 123 4.29 -4.16 -17.32
C PRO A 123 3.32 -4.74 -16.26
N GLN A 124 3.77 -5.63 -15.36
CA GLN A 124 2.84 -6.30 -14.43
C GLN A 124 2.31 -5.42 -13.29
N ASN A 125 2.84 -4.19 -13.15
CA ASN A 125 2.55 -3.25 -12.07
C ASN A 125 2.74 -3.88 -10.68
N ILE A 126 3.75 -4.72 -10.54
CA ILE A 126 4.09 -5.37 -9.28
C ILE A 126 5.17 -4.55 -8.58
N LEU A 127 4.85 -4.02 -7.40
CA LEU A 127 5.83 -3.43 -6.50
C LEU A 127 6.23 -4.48 -5.48
N ALA A 128 7.42 -5.05 -5.61
CA ALA A 128 8.01 -5.91 -4.60
C ALA A 128 8.74 -5.06 -3.55
N PHE A 129 8.70 -5.51 -2.30
CA PHE A 129 9.35 -4.83 -1.18
C PHE A 129 9.76 -5.85 -0.10
N ASP A 130 10.73 -5.48 0.72
CA ASP A 130 11.01 -6.13 2.00
C ASP A 130 11.26 -5.04 3.05
N PHE A 131 10.75 -5.24 4.26
CA PHE A 131 11.06 -4.35 5.37
C PHE A 131 12.30 -4.86 6.07
N THR A 132 13.36 -4.06 6.08
CA THR A 132 14.69 -4.47 6.56
C THR A 132 15.12 -3.63 7.75
N LYS A 133 14.58 -2.43 7.91
CA LYS A 133 14.84 -1.52 9.03
C LYS A 133 13.55 -1.12 9.72
N MET A 134 13.66 -0.80 11.00
CA MET A 134 12.59 -0.32 11.84
C MET A 134 13.04 0.90 12.62
N GLN A 135 12.14 1.85 12.79
CA GLN A 135 12.29 3.00 13.67
C GLN A 135 11.06 3.07 14.59
N ILE A 136 11.30 3.32 15.87
CA ILE A 136 10.25 3.53 16.87
C ILE A 136 10.49 4.91 17.49
N LYS A 137 9.45 5.74 17.50
CA LYS A 137 9.43 6.98 18.28
C LYS A 137 8.36 6.94 19.35
N LEU A 138 8.70 7.49 20.51
CA LEU A 138 7.78 7.74 21.61
C LEU A 138 7.88 9.22 22.00
N LEU A 139 6.76 9.95 22.04
CA LEU A 139 6.71 11.38 22.31
C LEU A 139 7.65 12.20 21.40
N GLY A 140 7.81 11.77 20.14
CA GLY A 140 8.71 12.39 19.17
C GLY A 140 10.19 11.97 19.30
N LEU A 141 10.59 11.33 20.39
CA LEU A 141 11.95 10.84 20.60
C LEU A 141 12.15 9.49 19.93
N THR A 142 13.21 9.37 19.11
CA THR A 142 13.60 8.09 18.52
C THR A 142 14.21 7.19 19.58
N ILE A 143 13.49 6.15 19.99
CA ILE A 143 13.95 5.17 20.98
C ILE A 143 14.58 3.93 20.34
N TYR A 144 14.34 3.72 19.06
CA TYR A 144 14.98 2.66 18.27
C TYR A 144 15.11 3.09 16.81
N ASN A 145 16.25 2.79 16.21
CA ASN A 145 16.48 2.92 14.77
C ASN A 145 17.54 1.92 14.33
N GLY A 146 17.16 0.90 13.56
CA GLY A 146 18.09 -0.15 13.17
C GLY A 146 17.50 -1.22 12.27
N TYR A 147 18.32 -2.22 11.94
CA TYR A 147 17.87 -3.37 11.17
C TYR A 147 16.97 -4.29 12.01
N ILE A 148 15.89 -4.78 11.41
CA ILE A 148 15.13 -5.90 11.98
C ILE A 148 15.96 -7.18 11.90
N ARG A 149 15.51 -8.26 12.54
CA ARG A 149 16.16 -9.58 12.47
C ARG A 149 16.41 -9.99 11.01
N ALA A 150 17.67 -10.30 10.70
CA ALA A 150 18.16 -10.63 9.35
C ALA A 150 17.97 -9.52 8.28
N GLY A 151 17.60 -8.30 8.67
CA GLY A 151 17.31 -7.19 7.76
C GLY A 151 18.49 -6.83 6.86
N LYS A 152 19.71 -6.80 7.41
CA LYS A 152 20.93 -6.49 6.63
C LYS A 152 21.19 -7.52 5.52
N ALA A 153 21.03 -8.81 5.83
CA ALA A 153 21.22 -9.88 4.85
C ALA A 153 20.13 -9.86 3.77
N LYS A 154 18.87 -9.63 4.16
CA LYS A 154 17.75 -9.48 3.23
C LYS A 154 17.88 -8.28 2.31
N GLU A 155 18.36 -7.15 2.82
CA GLU A 155 18.58 -5.95 2.00
C GLU A 155 19.65 -6.21 0.94
N ALA A 156 20.72 -6.93 1.28
CA ALA A 156 21.78 -7.30 0.35
C ALA A 156 21.33 -8.27 -0.77
N SER A 157 20.40 -9.19 -0.49
CA SER A 157 19.90 -10.15 -1.49
C SER A 157 18.64 -9.70 -2.23
N PHE A 158 18.03 -8.57 -1.85
CA PHE A 158 16.70 -8.19 -2.31
C PHE A 158 16.56 -8.07 -3.84
N TYR A 159 17.54 -7.48 -4.51
CA TYR A 159 17.44 -7.26 -5.96
C TYR A 159 17.64 -8.55 -6.77
N SER A 160 18.49 -9.46 -6.29
CA SER A 160 18.73 -10.77 -6.91
C SER A 160 17.66 -11.82 -6.55
N ASP A 161 16.95 -11.66 -5.44
CA ASP A 161 15.91 -12.58 -5.01
C ASP A 161 14.68 -12.60 -5.93
N SER A 162 14.11 -13.79 -6.09
CA SER A 162 12.85 -13.99 -6.81
C SER A 162 11.67 -13.36 -6.06
N ILE A 163 10.78 -12.70 -6.82
CA ILE A 163 9.52 -12.12 -6.32
C ILE A 163 8.66 -13.16 -5.56
N LYS A 164 8.77 -14.45 -5.92
CA LYS A 164 8.05 -15.52 -5.22
C LYS A 164 8.38 -15.57 -3.72
N LYS A 165 9.54 -15.09 -3.29
CA LYS A 165 9.96 -15.00 -1.88
C LYS A 165 9.65 -13.65 -1.23
N GLN A 166 9.26 -12.64 -2.01
CA GLN A 166 9.10 -11.27 -1.55
C GLN A 166 7.64 -10.93 -1.24
N ALA A 167 7.45 -9.94 -0.36
CA ALA A 167 6.18 -9.25 -0.24
C ALA A 167 5.98 -8.36 -1.48
N PHE A 168 4.73 -8.22 -1.91
CA PHE A 168 4.43 -7.36 -3.05
C PHE A 168 2.99 -6.84 -3.02
N PHE A 169 2.80 -5.76 -3.75
CA PHE A 169 1.52 -5.23 -4.18
C PHE A 169 1.41 -5.33 -5.70
N THR A 170 0.25 -5.74 -6.20
CA THR A 170 -0.12 -5.60 -7.61
C THR A 170 -1.04 -4.40 -7.74
N TYR A 171 -0.54 -3.32 -8.31
CA TYR A 171 -1.31 -2.11 -8.55
C TYR A 171 -2.20 -2.28 -9.77
N PHE A 172 -3.46 -1.87 -9.62
CA PHE A 172 -4.44 -1.88 -10.70
C PHE A 172 -5.09 -0.50 -10.93
N GLN A 173 -4.77 0.47 -10.07
CA GLN A 173 -5.08 1.88 -10.28
C GLN A 173 -3.98 2.72 -9.65
N ILE A 174 -3.39 3.60 -10.45
CA ILE A 174 -2.49 4.66 -9.99
C ILE A 174 -2.96 5.96 -10.62
N GLN A 175 -3.44 6.88 -9.79
CA GLN A 175 -3.89 8.22 -10.18
C GLN A 175 -3.29 9.25 -9.21
N GLU A 176 -3.40 10.52 -9.58
CA GLU A 176 -2.81 11.64 -8.83
C GLU A 176 -3.18 11.64 -7.35
N MET A 177 -4.44 11.36 -7.02
CA MET A 177 -4.95 11.43 -5.64
C MET A 177 -5.25 10.06 -5.02
N ALA A 178 -5.27 8.99 -5.80
CA ALA A 178 -5.66 7.66 -5.31
C ALA A 178 -4.87 6.52 -5.95
N ILE A 179 -4.43 5.57 -5.12
CA ILE A 179 -3.84 4.31 -5.57
C ILE A 179 -4.62 3.14 -4.99
N ALA A 180 -4.76 2.07 -5.78
CA ALA A 180 -5.39 0.83 -5.33
C ALA A 180 -4.58 -0.38 -5.75
N ALA A 181 -4.45 -1.33 -4.83
CA ALA A 181 -3.64 -2.51 -5.03
C ALA A 181 -4.19 -3.75 -4.34
N ARG A 182 -3.77 -4.90 -4.86
CA ARG A 182 -3.95 -6.20 -4.23
C ARG A 182 -2.64 -6.63 -3.59
N GLY A 183 -2.65 -6.91 -2.29
CA GLY A 183 -1.50 -7.50 -1.61
C GLY A 183 -1.39 -9.01 -1.89
N ARG A 184 -0.19 -9.58 -1.68
CA ARG A 184 0.09 -11.02 -1.84
C ARG A 184 -0.93 -11.95 -1.14
N GLY A 185 -1.40 -11.58 0.05
CA GLY A 185 -2.43 -12.33 0.80
C GLY A 185 -3.84 -12.28 0.19
N GLY A 186 -4.01 -11.51 -0.89
CA GLY A 186 -5.25 -11.32 -1.62
C GLY A 186 -6.18 -10.25 -1.04
N GLY A 187 -5.77 -9.51 -0.01
CA GLY A 187 -6.49 -8.31 0.42
C GLY A 187 -6.37 -7.19 -0.63
N LEU A 188 -7.41 -6.39 -0.75
CA LEU A 188 -7.46 -5.14 -1.49
C LEU A 188 -7.30 -3.96 -0.53
N ALA A 189 -6.66 -2.91 -1.01
CA ALA A 189 -6.46 -1.68 -0.27
C ALA A 189 -6.57 -0.45 -1.19
N LEU A 190 -7.02 0.65 -0.61
CA LEU A 190 -7.11 1.97 -1.22
C LEU A 190 -6.32 2.95 -0.37
N TRP A 191 -5.55 3.79 -1.03
CA TRP A 191 -4.86 4.90 -0.39
C TRP A 191 -5.17 6.20 -1.13
N THR A 192 -5.05 7.28 -0.39
CA THR A 192 -5.14 8.66 -0.88
C THR A 192 -3.79 9.32 -0.76
N ARG A 193 -3.45 10.22 -1.69
CA ARG A 193 -2.22 10.99 -1.57
C ARG A 193 -2.31 11.96 -0.39
N VAL A 194 -1.20 12.14 0.32
CA VAL A 194 -1.05 13.16 1.36
C VAL A 194 0.31 13.83 1.21
N ASN A 195 0.33 15.15 1.28
CA ASN A 195 1.54 15.96 1.32
C ASN A 195 1.93 16.23 2.77
#